data_AF-A0A1E3RXF6-F1
#
_entry.id   AF-A0A1E3RXF6-F1
#
_cell.length_a   1.000
_cell.length_b   1.000
_cell.length_c   1.000
_cell.angle_alpha   90.00
_cell.angle_beta   90.00
_cell.angle_gamma   90.00
#
_symmetry.space_group_name_H-M   'P 1'
#
loop_
_entity.id
_entity.type
_entity.pdbx_description
1 polymer ?
#
loop_
_entity_poly.entity_id
_entity_poly.type
_entity_poly.pdbx_seq_one_letter_code
_entity_poly.pdbx_strand_id
1 'polypeptide(L)'
;MGLVLGCDSRSEPELPSSTDISAVAERVTGPDGQAFLREITNQAWRDDGQRAGELFAWIPRDATSDDRDTATRAGHTAQAIASFLADDSETVTNTPANPALWQAFSESLVPYLGAMVGDERDVVGFAPLDGLNSGMPRSAAMFGTVTKKSDGDPLFIDAASKRAHGYETSFAKAAMANPLLADRGEALETLLRAARLRALIAAGAHVADPESPRRNLPLSAQTDVMYQVASLTAQPDDPHIDPKFFRDGRLLSPSEIDDDNWSIYDAQLTVYLTPWPRIRDAVDQFGGTYASIAIGQ
;
A
#
# COMPACT_ATOMS: atom_id res chain seq x y z
N MET A 1 -16.42 -38.23 -42.74
CA MET A 1 -16.05 -36.90 -42.21
C MET A 1 -15.76 -37.07 -40.74
N GLY A 2 -14.47 -37.04 -40.36
CA GLY A 2 -14.05 -37.16 -38.97
C GLY A 2 -14.30 -35.86 -38.23
N LEU A 3 -15.01 -35.95 -37.11
CA LEU A 3 -15.09 -34.88 -36.11
C LEU A 3 -13.77 -34.87 -35.34
N VAL A 4 -13.02 -33.79 -35.49
CA VAL A 4 -11.86 -33.48 -34.65
C VAL A 4 -12.42 -32.92 -33.34
N LEU A 5 -12.48 -33.76 -32.30
CA LEU A 5 -12.65 -33.32 -30.93
C LEU A 5 -11.30 -32.79 -30.44
N GLY A 6 -11.11 -31.48 -30.56
CA GLY A 6 -10.03 -30.77 -29.87
C GLY A 6 -10.37 -30.66 -28.38
N CYS A 7 -10.06 -31.70 -27.60
CA CYS A 7 -10.00 -31.59 -26.14
C CYS A 7 -8.64 -31.02 -25.77
N ASP A 8 -8.53 -29.69 -25.70
CA ASP A 8 -7.41 -29.05 -25.03
C ASP A 8 -7.75 -28.95 -23.53
N SER A 9 -7.81 -30.10 -22.86
CA SER A 9 -8.00 -30.15 -21.41
C SER A 9 -6.63 -29.98 -20.76
N ARG A 10 -6.19 -28.74 -20.53
CA ARG A 10 -5.22 -28.50 -19.44
C ARG A 10 -5.86 -29.04 -18.16
N SER A 11 -5.30 -30.12 -17.63
CA SER A 11 -5.66 -30.64 -16.33
C SER A 11 -5.46 -29.55 -15.28
N GLU A 12 -6.37 -29.45 -14.31
CA GLU A 12 -6.20 -28.53 -13.18
C GLU A 12 -4.85 -28.79 -12.49
N PRO A 13 -4.15 -27.75 -12.02
CA PRO A 13 -2.91 -27.89 -11.26
C PRO A 13 -3.11 -28.77 -10.03
N GLU A 14 -2.10 -29.57 -9.70
CA GLU A 14 -2.12 -30.33 -8.46
C GLU A 14 -1.89 -29.37 -7.28
N LEU A 15 -2.91 -29.24 -6.41
CA LEU A 15 -2.83 -28.40 -5.23
C LEU A 15 -2.43 -29.22 -4.00
N PRO A 16 -1.52 -28.73 -3.14
CA PRO A 16 -1.35 -29.29 -1.81
C PRO A 16 -2.64 -29.14 -1.00
N SER A 17 -2.76 -29.91 0.09
CA SER A 17 -3.90 -29.74 1.00
C SER A 17 -3.85 -28.36 1.65
N SER A 18 -4.94 -27.59 1.61
CA SER A 18 -5.03 -26.26 2.24
C SER A 18 -4.88 -26.30 3.76
N THR A 19 -5.09 -27.46 4.39
CA THR A 19 -4.88 -27.67 5.82
C THR A 19 -3.44 -28.01 6.17
N ASP A 20 -2.61 -28.39 5.19
CA ASP A 20 -1.18 -28.62 5.36
C ASP A 20 -0.40 -27.33 5.06
N ILE A 21 -0.43 -26.43 6.04
CA ILE A 21 0.21 -25.10 5.96
C ILE A 21 1.70 -25.20 5.61
N SER A 22 2.40 -26.20 6.15
CA SER A 22 3.83 -26.40 5.87
C SER A 22 4.07 -26.78 4.43
N ALA A 23 3.29 -27.72 3.88
CA ALA A 23 3.40 -28.10 2.47
C ALA A 23 3.09 -26.93 1.53
N VAL A 24 2.06 -26.12 1.85
CA VAL A 24 1.77 -24.91 1.07
C VAL A 24 2.93 -23.92 1.11
N ALA A 25 3.43 -23.61 2.30
CA ALA A 25 4.52 -22.67 2.48
C ALA A 25 5.77 -23.14 1.72
N GLU A 26 6.18 -24.40 1.89
CA GLU A 26 7.33 -24.99 1.20
C GLU A 26 7.17 -24.97 -0.33
N ARG A 27 5.97 -25.27 -0.84
CA ARG A 27 5.68 -25.22 -2.28
C ARG A 27 5.85 -23.82 -2.85
N VAL A 28 5.41 -22.80 -2.11
CA VAL A 28 5.41 -21.39 -2.53
C VAL A 28 6.79 -20.73 -2.36
N THR A 29 7.53 -21.07 -1.29
CA THR A 29 8.86 -20.48 -1.02
C THR A 29 10.01 -21.29 -1.63
N GLY A 30 9.74 -22.50 -2.11
CA GLY A 30 10.73 -23.38 -2.73
C GLY A 30 11.16 -22.95 -4.14
N PRO A 31 12.13 -23.67 -4.75
CA PRO A 31 12.69 -23.33 -6.06
C PRO A 31 11.65 -23.18 -7.18
N ASP A 32 10.57 -23.95 -7.12
CA ASP A 32 9.49 -23.96 -8.12
C ASP A 32 8.29 -23.09 -7.72
N GLY A 33 8.42 -22.27 -6.67
CA GLY A 33 7.31 -21.49 -6.12
C GLY A 33 6.73 -20.46 -7.08
N GLN A 34 7.59 -19.74 -7.81
CA GLN A 34 7.18 -18.81 -8.86
C GLN A 34 6.41 -19.51 -9.99
N ALA A 35 6.88 -20.69 -10.40
CA ALA A 35 6.20 -21.50 -11.40
C ALA A 35 4.83 -21.97 -10.90
N PHE A 36 4.72 -22.38 -9.64
CA PHE A 36 3.46 -22.77 -9.01
C PHE A 36 2.46 -21.60 -8.93
N LEU A 37 2.89 -20.42 -8.46
CA LEU A 37 2.03 -19.23 -8.40
C LEU A 37 1.54 -18.82 -9.80
N ARG A 38 2.42 -18.93 -10.80
CA ARG A 38 2.06 -18.69 -12.21
C ARG A 38 1.07 -19.74 -12.74
N GLU A 39 1.23 -20.99 -12.35
CA GLU A 39 0.35 -22.08 -12.76
C GLU A 39 -1.07 -21.89 -12.19
N ILE A 40 -1.20 -21.64 -10.88
CA ILE A 40 -2.51 -21.46 -10.25
C ILE A 40 -3.22 -20.18 -10.70
N THR A 41 -2.49 -19.13 -11.07
CA THR A 41 -3.08 -17.87 -11.55
C THR A 41 -3.51 -17.95 -13.01
N ASN A 42 -2.80 -18.72 -13.85
CA ASN A 42 -3.16 -18.96 -15.24
C ASN A 42 -4.30 -19.96 -15.43
N GLN A 43 -4.62 -20.75 -14.41
CA GLN A 43 -5.74 -21.68 -14.46
C GLN A 43 -7.07 -20.91 -14.44
N ALA A 44 -7.95 -21.23 -15.39
CA ALA A 44 -9.35 -20.80 -15.33
C ALA A 44 -10.10 -21.75 -14.40
N TRP A 45 -10.23 -21.37 -13.13
CA TRP A 45 -10.88 -22.19 -12.12
C TRP A 45 -12.40 -22.18 -12.31
N ARG A 46 -13.06 -23.31 -12.04
CA ARG A 46 -14.54 -23.41 -12.10
C ARG A 46 -15.25 -22.82 -10.88
N ASP A 47 -14.51 -22.62 -9.80
CA ASP A 47 -14.95 -22.09 -8.51
C ASP A 47 -14.42 -20.67 -8.27
N ASP A 48 -14.17 -19.92 -9.35
CA ASP A 48 -13.66 -18.55 -9.31
C ASP A 48 -12.33 -18.39 -8.55
N GLY A 49 -11.57 -19.48 -8.43
CA GLY A 49 -10.28 -19.55 -7.75
C GLY A 49 -10.37 -19.87 -6.26
N GLN A 50 -11.55 -20.26 -5.74
CA GLN A 50 -11.76 -20.49 -4.31
C GLN A 50 -10.79 -21.53 -3.74
N ARG A 51 -10.66 -22.72 -4.34
CA ARG A 51 -9.72 -23.75 -3.87
C ARG A 51 -8.27 -23.29 -3.88
N ALA A 52 -7.87 -22.49 -4.88
CA ALA A 52 -6.53 -21.93 -4.93
C ALA A 52 -6.32 -20.84 -3.87
N GLY A 53 -7.33 -19.99 -3.64
CA GLY A 53 -7.30 -18.95 -2.60
C GLY A 53 -7.22 -19.51 -1.19
N GLU A 54 -7.92 -20.62 -0.91
CA GLU A 54 -7.91 -21.30 0.40
C GLU A 54 -6.50 -21.72 0.87
N LEU A 55 -5.54 -21.89 -0.06
CA LEU A 55 -4.16 -22.17 0.27
C LEU A 55 -3.51 -21.04 1.09
N PHE A 56 -4.00 -19.81 1.00
CA PHE A 56 -3.35 -18.62 1.57
C PHE A 56 -4.09 -18.01 2.75
N ALA A 57 -5.31 -18.49 3.06
CA ALA A 57 -6.18 -17.92 4.09
C ALA A 57 -5.60 -17.93 5.52
N TRP A 58 -4.56 -18.74 5.78
CA TRP A 58 -3.87 -18.80 7.06
C TRP A 58 -2.86 -17.65 7.27
N ILE A 59 -2.38 -17.02 6.20
CA ILE A 59 -1.29 -16.03 6.26
C ILE A 59 -1.65 -14.84 7.16
N PRO A 60 -2.84 -14.19 7.05
CA PRO A 60 -3.14 -13.03 7.88
C PRO A 60 -3.21 -13.35 9.37
N ARG A 61 -3.71 -14.53 9.74
CA ARG A 61 -3.78 -15.00 11.12
C ARG A 61 -2.39 -15.28 11.68
N ASP A 62 -1.55 -15.96 10.90
CA ASP A 62 -0.24 -16.40 11.36
C ASP A 62 0.78 -15.24 11.35
N ALA A 63 0.56 -14.18 10.56
CA ALA A 63 1.39 -12.98 10.51
C ALA A 63 1.55 -12.28 11.87
N THR A 64 0.54 -12.36 12.74
CA THR A 64 0.55 -11.75 14.08
C THR A 64 0.71 -12.79 15.19
N SER A 65 1.20 -13.99 14.87
CA SER A 65 1.43 -15.05 15.86
C SER A 65 2.56 -14.67 16.82
N ASP A 66 2.38 -14.97 18.11
CA ASP A 66 3.45 -14.88 19.11
C ASP A 66 4.55 -15.93 18.89
N ASP A 67 4.24 -17.02 18.16
CA ASP A 67 5.23 -17.99 17.72
C ASP A 67 6.00 -17.46 16.50
N ARG A 68 7.27 -17.12 16.73
CA ARG A 68 8.15 -16.51 15.73
C ARG A 68 8.35 -17.38 14.49
N ASP A 69 8.39 -18.70 14.61
CA ASP A 69 8.59 -19.58 13.45
C ASP A 69 7.33 -19.60 12.57
N THR A 70 6.15 -19.58 13.20
CA THR A 70 4.87 -19.43 12.50
C THR A 70 4.74 -18.08 11.80
N ALA A 71 5.04 -16.98 12.48
CA ALA A 71 5.02 -15.64 11.87
C ALA A 71 6.05 -15.51 10.73
N THR A 72 7.25 -16.09 10.90
CA THR A 72 8.30 -16.06 9.86
C THR A 72 7.89 -16.83 8.61
N ARG A 73 7.24 -18.00 8.78
CA ARG A 73 6.70 -18.78 7.67
C ARG A 73 5.63 -17.99 6.91
N ALA A 74 4.68 -17.38 7.60
CA ALA A 74 3.67 -16.51 6.99
C ALA A 74 4.33 -15.35 6.22
N GLY A 75 5.36 -14.72 6.81
CA GLY A 75 6.10 -13.63 6.18
C GLY A 75 6.79 -14.05 4.90
N HIS A 76 7.53 -15.17 4.92
CA HIS A 76 8.22 -15.66 3.72
C HIS A 76 7.24 -16.07 2.61
N THR A 77 6.08 -16.66 2.96
CA THR A 77 5.05 -16.97 1.97
C THR A 77 4.44 -15.70 1.37
N ALA A 78 4.11 -14.70 2.20
CA ALA A 78 3.63 -13.40 1.72
C ALA A 78 4.69 -12.67 0.85
N GLN A 79 5.97 -12.77 1.21
CA GLN A 79 7.09 -12.22 0.44
C GLN A 79 7.17 -12.84 -0.97
N ALA A 80 6.98 -14.16 -1.07
CA ALA A 80 6.97 -14.86 -2.34
C ALA A 80 5.79 -14.41 -3.22
N ILE A 81 4.59 -14.26 -2.63
CA ILE A 81 3.41 -13.71 -3.32
C ILE A 81 3.70 -12.28 -3.80
N ALA A 82 4.21 -11.40 -2.94
CA ALA A 82 4.52 -10.02 -3.29
C ALA A 82 5.54 -9.94 -4.44
N SER A 83 6.58 -10.79 -4.40
CA SER A 83 7.60 -10.85 -5.44
C SER A 83 7.03 -11.34 -6.77
N PHE A 84 6.20 -12.38 -6.74
CA PHE A 84 5.48 -12.85 -7.93
C PHE A 84 4.61 -11.77 -8.57
N LEU A 85 3.80 -11.06 -7.77
CA LEU A 85 2.94 -9.99 -8.29
C LEU A 85 3.74 -8.81 -8.85
N ALA A 86 4.92 -8.52 -8.30
CA ALA A 86 5.82 -7.50 -8.83
C ALA A 86 6.46 -7.93 -10.16
N ASP A 87 7.05 -9.12 -10.18
CA ASP A 87 7.95 -9.55 -11.27
C ASP A 87 7.18 -10.10 -12.49
N ASP A 88 5.94 -10.58 -12.30
CA ASP A 88 5.09 -11.13 -13.36
C ASP A 88 3.88 -10.24 -13.72
N SER A 89 3.89 -8.96 -13.33
CA SER A 89 2.76 -8.02 -13.49
C SER A 89 2.09 -8.03 -14.87
N GLU A 90 2.85 -8.03 -15.97
CA GLU A 90 2.31 -8.11 -17.34
C GLU A 90 1.62 -9.46 -17.64
N THR A 91 2.23 -10.56 -17.20
CA THR A 91 1.70 -11.92 -17.37
C THR A 91 0.42 -12.08 -16.55
N VAL A 92 0.46 -11.65 -15.28
CA VAL A 92 -0.68 -11.69 -14.36
C VAL A 92 -1.85 -10.90 -14.93
N THR A 93 -1.60 -9.75 -15.54
CA THR A 93 -2.67 -8.92 -16.11
C THR A 93 -3.57 -9.69 -17.09
N ASN A 94 -3.02 -10.61 -17.87
CA ASN A 94 -3.73 -11.36 -18.91
C ASN A 94 -4.32 -12.71 -18.44
N THR A 95 -4.23 -13.03 -17.15
CA THR A 95 -4.79 -14.27 -16.60
C THR A 95 -6.33 -14.26 -16.60
N PRO A 96 -6.96 -15.45 -16.53
CA PRO A 96 -8.40 -15.57 -16.25
C PRO A 96 -8.83 -14.80 -14.99
N ALA A 97 -10.13 -14.46 -14.93
CA ALA A 97 -10.76 -13.92 -13.74
C ALA A 97 -10.88 -15.02 -12.68
N ASN A 98 -10.25 -14.80 -11.52
CA ASN A 98 -10.27 -15.69 -10.36
C ASN A 98 -10.41 -14.84 -9.08
N PRO A 99 -11.55 -14.15 -8.88
CA PRO A 99 -11.70 -13.13 -7.84
C PRO A 99 -11.35 -13.63 -6.44
N ALA A 100 -11.70 -14.88 -6.09
CA ALA A 100 -11.38 -15.42 -4.77
C ALA A 100 -9.86 -15.62 -4.55
N LEU A 101 -9.11 -15.97 -5.60
CA LEU A 101 -7.65 -16.08 -5.52
C LEU A 101 -6.99 -14.68 -5.38
N TRP A 102 -7.45 -13.70 -6.15
CA TRP A 102 -6.93 -12.33 -6.07
C TRP A 102 -7.24 -11.65 -4.74
N GLN A 103 -8.43 -11.91 -4.18
CA GLN A 103 -8.78 -11.50 -2.83
C GLN A 103 -7.85 -12.15 -1.79
N ALA A 104 -7.61 -13.46 -1.89
CA ALA A 104 -6.71 -14.16 -0.96
C ALA A 104 -5.26 -13.62 -1.00
N PHE A 105 -4.74 -13.28 -2.18
CA PHE A 105 -3.44 -12.60 -2.29
C PHE A 105 -3.46 -11.22 -1.64
N SER A 106 -4.52 -10.43 -1.87
CA SER A 106 -4.67 -9.10 -1.26
C SER A 106 -4.69 -9.19 0.26
N GLU A 107 -5.52 -10.07 0.82
CA GLU A 107 -5.62 -10.32 2.26
C GLU A 107 -4.29 -10.77 2.86
N SER A 108 -3.56 -11.65 2.16
CA SER A 108 -2.25 -12.16 2.59
C SER A 108 -1.18 -11.07 2.72
N LEU A 109 -1.31 -9.97 1.97
CA LEU A 109 -0.33 -8.88 1.95
C LEU A 109 -0.65 -7.75 2.92
N VAL A 110 -1.92 -7.56 3.31
CA VAL A 110 -2.36 -6.48 4.22
C VAL A 110 -1.54 -6.37 5.51
N PRO A 111 -1.22 -7.44 6.25
CA PRO A 111 -0.42 -7.34 7.47
C PRO A 111 0.97 -6.75 7.26
N TYR A 112 1.53 -6.92 6.06
CA TYR A 112 2.92 -6.57 5.74
C TYR A 112 3.08 -5.19 5.09
N LEU A 113 2.01 -4.41 4.95
CA LEU A 113 2.05 -3.05 4.41
C LEU A 113 3.06 -2.15 5.14
N GLY A 114 3.24 -2.33 6.45
CA GLY A 114 4.29 -1.63 7.21
C GLY A 114 5.69 -2.06 6.80
N ALA A 115 5.94 -3.36 6.74
CA ALA A 115 7.24 -3.92 6.38
C ALA A 115 7.66 -3.50 4.96
N MET A 116 6.73 -3.42 4.01
CA MET A 116 6.99 -2.92 2.65
C MET A 116 7.63 -1.52 2.61
N VAL A 117 7.39 -0.70 3.64
CA VAL A 117 7.92 0.68 3.74
C VAL A 117 8.92 0.89 4.87
N GLY A 118 9.44 -0.19 5.46
CA GLY A 118 10.47 -0.15 6.49
C GLY A 118 9.95 -0.06 7.93
N ASP A 119 8.74 -0.56 8.18
CA ASP A 119 8.19 -0.75 9.53
C ASP A 119 7.95 -2.23 9.84
N GLU A 120 8.98 -2.87 10.39
CA GLU A 120 9.01 -4.31 10.71
C GLU A 120 8.63 -4.60 12.18
N ARG A 121 8.06 -3.63 12.90
CA ARG A 121 7.79 -3.79 14.35
C ARG A 121 6.76 -4.88 14.66
N ASP A 122 5.80 -5.07 13.76
CA ASP A 122 4.61 -5.89 14.00
C ASP A 122 4.65 -7.25 13.27
N VAL A 123 5.64 -7.48 12.41
CA VAL A 123 5.72 -8.65 11.52
C VAL A 123 7.17 -9.09 11.31
N VAL A 124 7.37 -10.33 10.90
CA VAL A 124 8.70 -10.90 10.60
C VAL A 124 8.67 -11.70 9.30
N GLY A 125 9.83 -11.92 8.68
CA GLY A 125 9.95 -12.73 7.46
C GLY A 125 9.51 -12.03 6.17
N PHE A 126 9.25 -10.72 6.23
CA PHE A 126 8.91 -9.90 5.07
C PHE A 126 9.83 -8.68 5.01
N ALA A 127 10.42 -8.43 3.85
CA ALA A 127 11.33 -7.32 3.60
C ALA A 127 10.82 -6.47 2.43
N PRO A 128 11.15 -5.16 2.39
CA PRO A 128 10.89 -4.32 1.23
C PRO A 128 11.38 -4.96 -0.07
N LEU A 129 10.56 -4.93 -1.12
CA LEU A 129 10.94 -5.45 -2.46
C LEU A 129 12.00 -4.59 -3.15
N ASP A 130 12.11 -3.33 -2.72
CA ASP A 130 13.03 -2.32 -3.22
C ASP A 130 13.75 -1.63 -2.07
N GLY A 131 14.84 -0.94 -2.36
CA GLY A 131 15.48 -0.07 -1.38
C GLY A 131 14.56 1.09 -0.98
N LEU A 132 14.46 1.39 0.32
CA LEU A 132 13.56 2.43 0.86
C LEU A 132 13.86 3.87 0.39
N ASN A 133 15.03 4.10 -0.20
CA ASN A 133 15.45 5.38 -0.77
C ASN A 133 15.51 5.34 -2.31
N SER A 134 14.89 4.35 -2.93
CA SER A 134 14.75 4.21 -4.39
C SER A 134 13.38 4.67 -4.86
N GLY A 135 13.13 4.65 -6.18
CA GLY A 135 11.79 4.87 -6.75
C GLY A 135 10.79 3.74 -6.49
N MET A 136 11.19 2.64 -5.84
CA MET A 136 10.36 1.48 -5.49
C MET A 136 9.54 0.84 -6.65
N PRO A 137 10.14 0.57 -7.83
CA PRO A 137 9.43 0.07 -9.00
C PRO A 137 8.78 -1.30 -8.81
N ARG A 138 9.41 -2.24 -8.09
CA ARG A 138 8.81 -3.57 -7.88
C ARG A 138 7.58 -3.48 -6.97
N SER A 139 7.68 -2.66 -5.93
CA SER A 139 6.56 -2.37 -5.03
C SER A 139 5.41 -1.67 -5.76
N ALA A 140 5.71 -0.69 -6.62
CA ALA A 140 4.70 -0.02 -7.44
C ALA A 140 4.00 -1.00 -8.42
N ALA A 141 4.76 -1.89 -9.07
CA ALA A 141 4.22 -2.93 -9.94
C ALA A 141 3.31 -3.92 -9.19
N MET A 142 3.70 -4.32 -7.96
CA MET A 142 2.86 -5.16 -7.10
C MET A 142 1.55 -4.45 -6.72
N PHE A 143 1.62 -3.19 -6.27
CA PHE A 143 0.42 -2.40 -5.96
C PHE A 143 -0.50 -2.30 -7.18
N GLY A 144 0.06 -2.01 -8.36
CA GLY A 144 -0.72 -1.93 -9.60
C GLY A 144 -1.36 -3.26 -10.00
N THR A 145 -0.65 -4.38 -9.82
CA THR A 145 -1.21 -5.72 -10.07
C THR A 145 -2.38 -6.02 -9.15
N VAL A 146 -2.24 -5.74 -7.85
CA VAL A 146 -3.32 -5.91 -6.87
C VAL A 146 -4.52 -5.02 -7.21
N THR A 147 -4.29 -3.72 -7.48
CA THR A 147 -5.35 -2.79 -7.86
C THR A 147 -6.09 -3.22 -9.13
N LYS A 148 -5.36 -3.73 -10.12
CA LYS A 148 -5.96 -4.17 -11.39
C LYS A 148 -6.77 -5.46 -11.25
N LYS A 149 -6.39 -6.35 -10.33
CA LYS A 149 -7.01 -7.67 -10.15
C LYS A 149 -8.07 -7.73 -9.05
N SER A 150 -8.24 -6.68 -8.25
CA SER A 150 -9.19 -6.68 -7.15
C SER A 150 -10.67 -6.60 -7.57
N ASP A 151 -10.98 -6.50 -8.87
CA ASP A 151 -12.35 -6.38 -9.40
C ASP A 151 -13.18 -5.28 -8.71
N GLY A 152 -12.51 -4.20 -8.29
CA GLY A 152 -13.13 -3.09 -7.57
C GLY A 152 -13.19 -3.24 -6.04
N ASP A 153 -12.69 -4.34 -5.46
CA ASP A 153 -12.49 -4.45 -4.01
C ASP A 153 -11.35 -3.51 -3.56
N PRO A 154 -11.64 -2.53 -2.68
CA PRO A 154 -10.64 -1.57 -2.23
C PRO A 154 -9.80 -2.06 -1.03
N LEU A 155 -10.05 -3.26 -0.48
CA LEU A 155 -9.47 -3.74 0.79
C LEU A 155 -7.99 -3.40 0.99
N PHE A 156 -7.15 -3.76 0.01
CA PHE A 156 -5.71 -3.55 0.09
C PHE A 156 -5.33 -2.06 0.08
N ILE A 157 -5.96 -1.28 -0.79
CA ILE A 157 -5.70 0.17 -0.94
C ILE A 157 -6.24 0.95 0.25
N ASP A 158 -7.39 0.56 0.79
CA ASP A 158 -7.97 1.12 2.02
C ASP A 158 -7.08 0.84 3.22
N ALA A 159 -6.57 -0.40 3.34
CA ALA A 159 -5.63 -0.77 4.41
C ALA A 159 -4.32 0.03 4.30
N ALA A 160 -3.77 0.18 3.10
CA ALA A 160 -2.57 0.98 2.84
C ALA A 160 -2.79 2.46 3.17
N SER A 161 -3.91 3.02 2.73
CA SER A 161 -4.30 4.42 2.99
C SER A 161 -4.48 4.68 4.48
N LYS A 162 -5.18 3.76 5.18
CA LYS A 162 -5.38 3.84 6.63
C LYS A 162 -4.06 3.77 7.39
N ARG A 163 -3.12 2.92 6.97
CA ARG A 163 -1.80 2.82 7.60
C ARG A 163 -0.97 4.08 7.36
N ALA A 164 -0.95 4.61 6.14
CA ALA A 164 -0.30 5.87 5.83
C ALA A 164 -0.84 7.03 6.67
N HIS A 165 -2.17 7.15 6.79
CA HIS A 165 -2.81 8.14 7.65
C HIS A 165 -2.43 7.99 9.13
N GLY A 166 -2.30 6.75 9.62
CA GLY A 166 -1.81 6.47 10.97
C GLY A 166 -0.39 6.99 11.21
N TYR A 167 0.50 6.85 10.22
CA TYR A 167 1.84 7.44 10.27
C TYR A 167 1.82 8.97 10.23
N GLU A 168 1.03 9.59 9.35
CA GLU A 168 0.88 11.06 9.26
C GLU A 168 0.40 11.64 10.60
N THR A 169 -0.61 11.02 11.22
CA THR A 169 -1.13 11.41 12.53
C THR A 169 -0.10 11.24 13.64
N SER A 170 0.67 10.14 13.59
CA SER A 170 1.72 9.87 14.59
C SER A 170 2.87 10.88 14.48
N PHE A 171 3.28 11.21 13.25
CA PHE A 171 4.21 12.29 12.98
C PHE A 171 3.68 13.62 13.52
N ALA A 172 2.45 14.02 13.19
CA ALA A 172 1.90 15.30 13.63
C ALA A 172 1.94 15.46 15.16
N LYS A 173 1.54 14.42 15.90
CA LYS A 173 1.62 14.41 17.36
C LYS A 173 3.05 14.52 17.88
N ALA A 174 3.99 13.75 17.31
CA ALA A 174 5.39 13.79 17.71
C ALA A 174 6.06 15.14 17.39
N ALA A 175 5.76 15.69 16.22
CA ALA A 175 6.23 16.97 15.73
C ALA A 175 5.74 18.11 16.61
N MET A 176 4.47 18.12 17.00
CA MET A 176 3.96 19.16 17.91
C MET A 176 4.47 19.01 19.35
N ALA A 177 4.74 17.79 19.80
CA ALA A 177 5.36 17.56 21.11
C ALA A 177 6.83 18.04 21.15
N ASN A 178 7.58 17.87 20.05
CA ASN A 178 8.99 18.26 19.96
C ASN A 178 9.34 18.89 18.59
N PRO A 179 8.91 20.14 18.30
CA PRO A 179 9.03 20.71 16.95
C PRO A 179 10.45 20.82 16.43
N LEU A 180 11.44 20.99 17.31
CA LEU A 180 12.85 21.13 16.93
C LEU A 180 13.47 19.84 16.37
N LEU A 181 12.82 18.68 16.55
CA LEU A 181 13.29 17.38 16.11
C LEU A 181 12.42 16.77 15.00
N ALA A 182 11.43 17.50 14.48
CA ALA A 182 10.47 16.96 13.51
C ALA A 182 11.12 16.51 12.18
N ASP A 183 12.26 17.09 11.80
CA ASP A 183 12.99 16.82 10.57
C ASP A 183 14.02 15.69 10.68
N ARG A 184 14.01 14.90 11.76
CA ARG A 184 14.99 13.82 11.99
C ARG A 184 14.49 12.72 12.91
N GLY A 185 15.23 11.61 12.92
CA GLY A 185 14.96 10.47 13.80
C GLY A 185 13.58 9.85 13.53
N GLU A 186 12.99 9.24 14.56
CA GLU A 186 11.79 8.42 14.40
C GLU A 186 10.56 9.20 13.91
N ALA A 187 10.44 10.49 14.24
CA ALA A 187 9.34 11.32 13.76
C ALA A 187 9.40 11.46 12.23
N LEU A 188 10.56 11.85 11.69
CA LEU A 188 10.75 11.93 10.25
C LEU A 188 10.60 10.55 9.60
N GLU A 189 11.20 9.49 10.13
CA GLU A 189 11.09 8.15 9.54
C GLU A 189 9.64 7.65 9.50
N THR A 190 8.85 7.96 10.52
CA THR A 190 7.40 7.71 10.53
C THR A 190 6.72 8.44 9.39
N LEU A 191 7.03 9.71 9.17
CA LEU A 191 6.48 10.47 8.05
C LEU A 191 6.94 9.91 6.69
N LEU A 192 8.20 9.49 6.55
CA LEU A 192 8.71 8.90 5.30
C LEU A 192 8.07 7.55 4.99
N ARG A 193 7.70 6.75 5.99
CA ARG A 193 6.88 5.54 5.79
C ARG A 193 5.50 5.89 5.21
N ALA A 194 4.89 6.98 5.68
CA ALA A 194 3.65 7.48 5.08
C ALA A 194 3.84 7.90 3.62
N ALA A 195 4.92 8.65 3.33
CA ALA A 195 5.25 9.11 1.98
C ALA A 195 5.34 7.94 1.01
N ARG A 196 6.09 6.89 1.39
CA ARG A 196 6.24 5.66 0.59
C ARG A 196 4.90 4.98 0.33
N LEU A 197 4.06 4.77 1.36
CA LEU A 197 2.75 4.13 1.17
C LEU A 197 1.82 4.96 0.27
N ARG A 198 1.70 6.27 0.51
CA ARG A 198 0.89 7.17 -0.33
C ARG A 198 1.38 7.15 -1.78
N ALA A 199 2.69 7.15 -1.98
CA ALA A 199 3.27 7.14 -3.31
C ALA A 199 3.10 5.79 -4.02
N LEU A 200 3.19 4.67 -3.31
CA LEU A 200 2.93 3.34 -3.88
C LEU A 200 1.47 3.17 -4.29
N ILE A 201 0.52 3.72 -3.51
CA ILE A 201 -0.90 3.76 -3.91
C ILE A 201 -1.06 4.55 -5.22
N ALA A 202 -0.45 5.74 -5.32
CA ALA A 202 -0.54 6.57 -6.52
C ALA A 202 0.15 5.94 -7.74
N ALA A 203 1.37 5.41 -7.56
CA ALA A 203 2.12 4.72 -8.60
C ALA A 203 1.39 3.46 -9.06
N GLY A 204 0.88 2.65 -8.13
CA GLY A 204 0.10 1.46 -8.43
C GLY A 204 -1.16 1.76 -9.22
N ALA A 205 -1.91 2.81 -8.85
CA ALA A 205 -3.06 3.25 -9.63
C ALA A 205 -2.69 3.62 -11.07
N HIS A 206 -1.57 4.31 -11.27
CA HIS A 206 -1.06 4.63 -12.61
C HIS A 206 -0.60 3.40 -13.39
N VAL A 207 0.05 2.43 -12.73
CA VAL A 207 0.42 1.15 -13.35
C VAL A 207 -0.82 0.35 -13.76
N ALA A 208 -1.86 0.35 -12.93
CA ALA A 208 -3.11 -0.36 -13.20
C ALA A 208 -3.88 0.27 -14.38
N ASP A 209 -3.90 1.60 -14.45
CA ASP A 209 -4.55 2.40 -15.49
C ASP A 209 -3.68 3.60 -15.92
N PRO A 210 -2.81 3.43 -16.92
CA PRO A 210 -1.91 4.49 -17.39
C PRO A 210 -2.63 5.70 -18.00
N GLU A 211 -3.85 5.51 -18.53
CA GLU A 211 -4.65 6.56 -19.18
C GLU A 211 -5.43 7.42 -18.17
N SER A 212 -5.54 6.95 -16.93
CA SER A 212 -6.16 7.74 -15.86
C SER A 212 -5.32 8.99 -15.56
N PRO A 213 -5.94 10.18 -15.47
CA PRO A 213 -5.25 11.39 -15.05
C PRO A 213 -4.57 11.18 -13.70
N ARG A 214 -3.32 11.65 -13.54
CA ARG A 214 -2.60 11.60 -12.26
C ARG A 214 -3.30 12.51 -11.25
N ARG A 215 -4.29 11.97 -10.51
CA ARG A 215 -5.16 12.74 -9.59
C ARG A 215 -4.52 13.05 -8.23
N ASN A 216 -3.40 12.42 -7.88
CA ASN A 216 -2.71 12.62 -6.61
C ASN A 216 -1.31 13.19 -6.87
N LEU A 217 -1.22 14.51 -6.89
CA LEU A 217 0.05 15.22 -7.04
C LEU A 217 0.73 15.41 -5.67
N PRO A 218 2.07 15.53 -5.62
CA PRO A 218 2.82 15.68 -4.37
C PRO A 218 2.28 16.79 -3.46
N LEU A 219 1.79 17.88 -4.06
CA LEU A 219 1.23 19.01 -3.33
C LEU A 219 0.02 18.60 -2.48
N SER A 220 -0.91 17.81 -3.05
CA SER A 220 -2.09 17.32 -2.30
C SER A 220 -1.71 16.43 -1.11
N ALA A 221 -0.74 15.55 -1.32
CA ALA A 221 -0.24 14.70 -0.24
C ALA A 221 0.48 15.52 0.86
N GLN A 222 1.18 16.61 0.51
CA GLN A 222 1.77 17.53 1.49
C GLN A 222 0.70 18.30 2.26
N THR A 223 -0.36 18.78 1.59
CA THR A 223 -1.49 19.46 2.22
C THR A 223 -2.14 18.59 3.29
N ASP A 224 -2.32 17.29 3.04
CA ASP A 224 -2.82 16.33 4.04
C ASP A 224 -1.95 16.28 5.30
N VAL A 225 -0.63 16.24 5.16
CA VAL A 225 0.31 16.24 6.30
C VAL A 225 0.26 17.58 7.04
N MET A 226 0.25 18.70 6.32
CA MET A 226 0.13 20.03 6.93
C MET A 226 -1.16 20.17 7.72
N TYR A 227 -2.27 19.64 7.18
CA TYR A 227 -3.54 19.57 7.88
C TYR A 227 -3.46 18.74 9.17
N GLN A 228 -2.81 17.57 9.15
CA GLN A 228 -2.66 16.76 10.37
C GLN A 228 -1.95 17.53 11.48
N VAL A 229 -0.93 18.33 11.15
CA VAL A 229 -0.24 19.19 12.12
C VAL A 229 -1.14 20.33 12.57
N ALA A 230 -1.71 21.08 11.63
CA ALA A 230 -2.52 22.27 11.92
C ALA A 230 -3.77 21.93 12.74
N SER A 231 -4.43 20.82 12.45
CA SER A 231 -5.66 20.39 13.16
C SER A 231 -5.46 20.13 14.67
N LEU A 232 -4.22 19.96 15.14
CA LEU A 232 -3.92 19.77 16.55
C LEU A 232 -3.97 21.08 17.35
N THR A 233 -3.74 22.23 16.71
CA THR A 233 -3.54 23.51 17.41
C THR A 233 -4.27 24.71 16.80
N ALA A 234 -4.65 24.65 15.53
CA ALA A 234 -5.34 25.74 14.86
C ALA A 234 -6.73 25.95 15.47
N GLN A 235 -7.08 27.21 15.68
CA GLN A 235 -8.37 27.63 16.22
C GLN A 235 -9.07 28.55 15.21
N PRO A 236 -10.41 28.68 15.26
CA PRO A 236 -11.15 29.52 14.32
C PRO A 236 -10.77 31.01 14.31
N ASP A 237 -10.09 31.50 15.35
CA ASP A 237 -9.59 32.86 15.48
C ASP A 237 -8.11 33.02 15.08
N ASP A 238 -7.48 31.97 14.54
CA ASP A 238 -6.10 32.06 14.04
C ASP A 238 -6.02 33.03 12.84
N PRO A 239 -5.13 34.03 12.87
CA PRO A 239 -5.07 35.05 11.82
C PRO A 239 -4.50 34.54 10.49
N HIS A 240 -3.94 33.33 10.44
CA HIS A 240 -3.33 32.77 9.24
C HIS A 240 -4.27 31.86 8.44
N ILE A 241 -5.35 31.38 9.05
CA ILE A 241 -6.32 30.48 8.40
C ILE A 241 -7.69 31.17 8.38
N ASP A 242 -8.28 31.29 7.20
CA ASP A 242 -9.59 31.90 7.02
C ASP A 242 -10.66 31.13 7.82
N PRO A 243 -11.50 31.82 8.62
CA PRO A 243 -12.58 31.18 9.39
C PRO A 243 -13.51 30.30 8.57
N LYS A 244 -13.63 30.51 7.25
CA LYS A 244 -14.43 29.65 6.36
C LYS A 244 -13.94 28.20 6.30
N PHE A 245 -12.66 27.97 6.64
CA PHE A 245 -12.05 26.65 6.70
C PHE A 245 -12.25 25.95 8.05
N PHE A 246 -13.09 26.52 8.91
CA PHE A 246 -13.53 25.89 10.15
C PHE A 246 -15.03 25.59 10.11
N ARG A 247 -15.41 24.46 10.70
CA ARG A 247 -16.81 24.08 10.91
C ARG A 247 -16.92 23.49 12.30
N ASP A 248 -17.86 23.96 13.12
CA ASP A 248 -18.06 23.50 14.49
C ASP A 248 -16.78 23.54 15.36
N GLY A 249 -15.91 24.54 15.12
CA GLY A 249 -14.66 24.71 15.85
C GLY A 249 -13.50 23.81 15.42
N ARG A 250 -13.69 22.93 14.43
CA ARG A 250 -12.60 22.13 13.83
C ARG A 250 -12.17 22.67 12.48
N LEU A 251 -10.88 22.54 12.19
CA LEU A 251 -10.33 22.74 10.85
C LEU A 251 -10.90 21.66 9.90
N LEU A 252 -11.36 22.08 8.73
CA LEU A 252 -11.86 21.19 7.67
C LEU A 252 -10.71 20.34 7.11
N SER A 253 -10.97 19.07 6.84
CA SER A 253 -9.98 18.21 6.18
C SER A 253 -9.87 18.56 4.68
N PRO A 254 -8.74 18.26 4.01
CA PRO A 254 -8.57 18.57 2.59
C PRO A 254 -9.66 18.00 1.68
N SER A 255 -10.27 16.86 2.03
CA SER A 255 -11.39 16.27 1.29
C SER A 255 -12.72 17.02 1.44
N GLU A 256 -12.82 17.93 2.41
CA GLU A 256 -13.98 18.81 2.62
C GLU A 256 -13.81 20.19 1.96
N ILE A 257 -12.66 20.43 1.32
CA ILE A 257 -12.36 21.68 0.62
C ILE A 257 -12.72 21.52 -0.84
N ASP A 258 -13.49 22.48 -1.36
CA ASP A 258 -13.82 22.57 -2.77
C ASP A 258 -12.64 23.06 -3.63
N ASP A 259 -12.62 22.67 -4.89
CA ASP A 259 -11.52 22.95 -5.83
C ASP A 259 -11.18 24.45 -5.93
N ASP A 260 -12.19 25.33 -5.90
CA ASP A 260 -12.01 26.78 -6.01
C ASP A 260 -11.25 27.37 -4.81
N ASN A 261 -11.39 26.76 -3.63
CA ASN A 261 -10.73 27.20 -2.41
C ASN A 261 -9.43 26.44 -2.12
N TRP A 262 -9.14 25.36 -2.85
CA TRP A 262 -8.05 24.44 -2.55
C TRP A 262 -6.68 25.13 -2.51
N SER A 263 -6.38 25.96 -3.51
CA SER A 263 -5.09 26.67 -3.58
C SER A 263 -4.91 27.68 -2.44
N ILE A 264 -6.02 28.29 -1.98
CA ILE A 264 -5.99 29.23 -0.85
C ILE A 264 -5.77 28.46 0.46
N TYR A 265 -6.44 27.32 0.61
CA TYR A 265 -6.33 26.45 1.77
C TYR A 265 -4.89 25.94 1.97
N ASP A 266 -4.29 25.38 0.91
CA ASP A 266 -2.91 24.91 0.92
C ASP A 266 -1.90 26.02 1.29
N ALA A 267 -2.06 27.20 0.70
CA ALA A 267 -1.21 28.35 1.01
C ALA A 267 -1.35 28.80 2.47
N GLN A 268 -2.56 28.78 3.03
CA GLN A 268 -2.78 29.16 4.43
C GLN A 268 -2.20 28.15 5.41
N LEU A 269 -2.31 26.85 5.13
CA LEU A 269 -1.62 25.82 5.93
C LEU A 269 -0.10 25.99 5.87
N THR A 270 0.45 26.32 4.70
CA THR A 270 1.88 26.62 4.54
C THR A 270 2.30 27.82 5.39
N VAL A 271 1.51 28.91 5.37
CA VAL A 271 1.78 30.10 6.19
C VAL A 271 1.66 29.78 7.68
N TYR A 272 0.60 29.07 8.09
CA TYR A 272 0.36 28.64 9.47
C TYR A 272 1.56 27.90 10.05
N LEU A 273 2.23 27.05 9.25
CA LEU A 273 3.39 26.29 9.70
C LEU A 273 4.72 27.05 9.71
N THR A 274 4.76 28.33 9.30
CA THR A 274 5.98 29.15 9.26
C THR A 274 6.75 29.22 10.59
N PRO A 275 6.10 29.28 11.77
CA PRO A 275 6.81 29.25 13.05
C PRO A 275 7.57 27.95 13.34
N TRP A 276 7.28 26.86 12.61
CA TRP A 276 7.90 25.55 12.81
C TRP A 276 8.70 25.11 11.57
N PRO A 277 9.88 25.70 11.31
CA PRO A 277 10.66 25.41 10.11
C PRO A 277 11.05 23.94 9.98
N ARG A 278 11.31 23.25 11.10
CA ARG A 278 11.66 21.82 11.11
C ARG A 278 10.48 20.91 10.74
N ILE A 279 9.24 21.32 11.04
CA ILE A 279 8.05 20.59 10.59
C ILE A 279 7.90 20.77 9.08
N ARG A 280 8.12 21.99 8.57
CA ARG A 280 8.10 22.27 7.13
C ARG A 280 9.18 21.48 6.38
N ASP A 281 10.42 21.46 6.88
CA ASP A 281 11.50 20.65 6.30
C ASP A 281 11.14 19.16 6.22
N ALA A 282 10.38 18.64 7.20
CA ALA A 282 9.89 17.26 7.17
C ALA A 282 8.78 17.05 6.12
N VAL A 283 7.85 18.00 5.99
CA VAL A 283 6.80 17.99 4.95
C VAL A 283 7.41 18.08 3.55
N ASP A 284 8.49 18.84 3.38
CA ASP A 284 9.23 18.92 2.11
C ASP A 284 9.93 17.59 1.78
N GLN A 285 10.54 16.94 2.77
CA GLN A 285 11.14 15.60 2.61
C GLN A 285 10.09 14.52 2.31
N PHE A 286 8.91 14.61 2.92
CA PHE A 286 7.75 13.78 2.57
C PHE A 286 7.38 13.97 1.09
N GLY A 287 7.23 15.22 0.64
CA GLY A 287 6.88 15.55 -0.74
C GLY A 287 7.93 15.06 -1.74
N GLY A 288 9.21 15.23 -1.44
CA GLY A 288 10.32 14.73 -2.26
C GLY A 288 10.32 13.20 -2.37
N THR A 289 10.15 12.49 -1.25
CA THR A 289 10.04 11.02 -1.23
C THR A 289 8.84 10.56 -2.02
N TYR A 290 7.68 11.19 -1.81
CA TYR A 290 6.46 10.89 -2.54
C TYR A 290 6.66 11.05 -4.05
N ALA A 291 7.18 12.18 -4.49
CA ALA A 291 7.40 12.48 -5.90
C ALA A 291 8.37 11.48 -6.55
N SER A 292 9.44 11.09 -5.84
CA SER A 292 10.43 10.15 -6.36
C SER A 292 9.86 8.77 -6.71
N ILE A 293 8.78 8.34 -6.05
CA ILE A 293 8.11 7.06 -6.25
C ILE A 293 6.88 7.22 -7.16
N ALA A 294 6.03 8.22 -6.92
CA ALA A 294 4.77 8.39 -7.63
C ALA A 294 4.93 8.96 -9.06
N ILE A 295 5.99 9.74 -9.30
CA ILE A 295 6.24 10.41 -10.60
C ILE A 295 7.42 9.77 -11.33
N GLY A 296 8.39 9.21 -10.58
CA GLY A 296 9.61 8.61 -11.13
C GLY A 296 9.43 7.30 -11.90
N GLN A 297 8.18 6.86 -12.10
CA GLN A 297 7.77 5.68 -12.85
C GLN A 297 7.27 6.09 -14.24
#